data_AF-X0ZME4-F1
#
_entry.id   AF-X0ZME4-F1
#
_cell.length_a   1.000
_cell.length_b   1.000
_cell.length_c   1.000
_cell.angle_alpha   90.00
_cell.angle_beta   90.00
_cell.angle_gamma   90.00
#
_symmetry.space_group_name_H-M   'P 1'
#
loop_
_entity.id
_entity.type
_entity.pdbx_description
1 polymer ?
#
loop_
_entity_poly.entity_id
_entity_poly.type
_entity_poly.pdbx_seq_one_letter_code
_entity_poly.pdbx_strand_id
1 'polypeptide(L)' 'MTKTLSVPERHQLRIARDTLKMNDVGVKVIGGPSKQEAREIIRKLTGSEPVVNEESLDGS' A
#
# COMPACT_ATOMS: atom_id res chain seq x y z
N MET A 1 11.06 6.21 -17.46
CA MET A 1 11.23 7.48 -16.74
C MET A 1 11.27 7.19 -15.26
N THR A 2 12.37 7.46 -14.55
CA THR A 2 12.43 7.35 -13.09
C THR A 2 11.76 8.58 -12.50
N LYS A 3 10.53 8.43 -11.98
CA LYS A 3 9.78 9.53 -11.36
C LYS A 3 10.45 9.89 -10.03
N THR A 4 11.06 11.06 -9.95
CA THR A 4 11.64 11.58 -8.71
C THR A 4 10.50 12.01 -7.79
N LEU A 5 10.22 11.20 -6.76
CA LEU A 5 9.17 11.49 -5.79
C LEU A 5 9.61 12.59 -4.83
N SER A 6 8.72 13.56 -4.59
CA SER A 6 8.89 14.57 -3.57
C SER A 6 8.94 13.93 -2.17
N VAL A 7 9.49 14.65 -1.18
CA VAL A 7 9.52 14.20 0.23
C VAL A 7 8.13 13.72 0.74
N PRO A 8 7.02 14.45 0.52
CA PRO A 8 5.69 13.96 0.93
C PRO A 8 5.24 12.71 0.16
N GLU A 9 5.54 12.61 -1.14
CA GLU A 9 5.18 11.45 -1.96
C GLU A 9 5.95 10.19 -1.52
N ARG A 10 7.23 10.34 -1.17
CA ARG A 10 8.02 9.25 -0.58
C ARG A 10 7.44 8.79 0.76
N HIS A 11 6.97 9.72 1.57
CA HIS A 11 6.35 9.39 2.86
C HIS A 11 5.05 8.60 2.65
N GLN A 12 4.18 9.06 1.75
CA GLN A 12 2.95 8.34 1.40
C GLN A 12 3.24 6.96 0.81
N LEU A 13 4.23 6.84 -0.08
CA LEU A 13 4.62 5.56 -0.65
C LEU A 13 5.10 4.57 0.42
N ARG A 14 5.84 5.06 1.42
CA ARG A 14 6.28 4.23 2.55
C ARG A 14 5.09 3.75 3.37
N ILE A 15 4.15 4.63 3.72
CA ILE A 15 2.94 4.27 4.45
C ILE A 15 2.15 3.21 3.66
N ALA A 16 1.90 3.44 2.38
CA ALA A 16 1.15 2.51 1.55
C ALA A 16 1.82 1.12 1.48
N ARG A 17 3.16 1.05 1.36
CA ARG A 17 3.88 -0.23 1.40
C ARG A 17 3.79 -0.91 2.76
N ASP A 18 3.79 -0.13 3.85
CA ASP A 18 3.67 -0.65 5.21
C ASP A 18 2.26 -1.20 5.47
N THR A 19 1.24 -0.47 5.03
CA THR A 19 -0.17 -0.91 5.04
C THR A 19 -0.36 -2.25 4.34
N LEU A 20 0.31 -2.49 3.20
CA LEU A 20 0.21 -3.77 2.49
C LEU A 20 0.86 -4.94 3.23
N LYS A 21 1.80 -4.67 4.15
CA LYS A 21 2.43 -5.67 5.00
C LYS A 21 1.65 -5.94 6.29
N MET A 22 0.76 -5.03 6.68
CA MET A 22 -0.08 -5.19 7.87
C MET A 22 -1.21 -6.19 7.61
N ASN A 23 -1.63 -6.89 8.66
CA ASN A 23 -2.86 -7.69 8.64
C ASN A 23 -4.09 -6.75 8.62
N ASP A 24 -5.20 -7.17 8.03
CA ASP A 24 -6.41 -6.35 7.82
C ASP A 24 -6.94 -5.72 9.13
N VAL A 25 -6.80 -6.45 10.25
CA VAL A 25 -7.16 -5.96 11.58
C VAL A 25 -6.27 -4.79 12.02
N GLY A 26 -4.97 -4.82 11.72
CA GLY A 26 -4.04 -3.76 12.05
C GLY A 26 -4.28 -2.48 11.26
N VAL A 27 -4.65 -2.62 9.98
CA VAL A 27 -4.98 -1.48 9.10
C VAL A 27 -6.23 -0.75 9.59
N LYS A 28 -7.23 -1.49 10.06
CA LYS A 28 -8.51 -0.93 10.54
C LYS A 28 -8.37 -0.12 11.84
N VAL A 29 -7.34 -0.38 12.65
CA VAL A 29 -7.13 0.26 13.96
C VAL A 29 -6.23 1.50 13.87
N ILE A 30 -5.27 1.53 12.96
CA ILE A 30 -4.23 2.58 12.89
C ILE A 30 -4.70 3.90 12.25
N GLY A 31 -5.85 3.92 11.56
CA GLY A 31 -6.37 5.13 10.93
C GLY A 31 -5.53 5.60 9.74
N GLY A 32 -5.23 4.69 8.81
CA GLY A 32 -4.49 4.94 7.57
C GLY A 32 -5.25 4.48 6.31
N PRO A 33 -4.62 4.52 5.12
CA PRO A 33 -5.25 4.01 3.91
C PRO A 33 -5.57 2.52 4.05
N SER A 34 -6.68 2.08 3.46
CA SER A 34 -6.99 0.65 3.35
C SER A 34 -5.97 -0.06 2.44
N LYS A 35 -5.87 -1.40 2.51
CA LYS A 35 -5.00 -2.17 1.59
C LYS A 35 -5.28 -1.84 0.12
N GLN A 36 -6.55 -1.64 -0.25
CA GLN A 36 -6.94 -1.26 -1.61
C GLN A 36 -6.41 0.14 -1.99
N GLU A 37 -6.63 1.13 -1.13
CA GLU A 37 -6.13 2.50 -1.34
C GLU A 37 -4.61 2.56 -1.39
N ALA A 38 -3.92 1.76 -0.57
CA ALA A 38 -2.48 1.63 -0.60
C ALA A 38 -1.98 1.11 -1.96
N ARG A 39 -2.67 0.13 -2.57
CA ARG A 39 -2.35 -0.33 -3.95
C ARG A 39 -2.49 0.81 -4.95
N GLU A 40 -3.57 1.60 -4.86
CA GLU A 40 -3.77 2.76 -5.74
C GLU A 40 -2.71 3.85 -5.56
N ILE A 41 -2.33 4.17 -4.33
CA ILE A 41 -1.26 5.14 -4.02
C ILE A 41 0.05 4.68 -4.65
N ILE A 42 0.43 3.42 -4.45
CA ILE A 42 1.65 2.85 -5.03
C ILE A 42 1.58 2.91 -6.56
N ARG A 43 0.45 2.57 -7.17
CA ARG A 43 0.26 2.62 -8.63
C ARG A 43 0.38 4.05 -9.18
N LYS A 44 -0.25 5.04 -8.53
CA LYS A 44 -0.19 6.45 -8.96
C LYS A 44 1.21 7.05 -8.82
N LEU A 45 1.94 6.66 -7.78
CA LEU A 45 3.28 7.19 -7.50
C LEU A 45 4.39 6.49 -8.28
N THR A 46 4.30 5.16 -8.43
CA THR A 46 5.36 4.35 -9.05
C THR A 46 5.07 3.94 -10.50
N GLY A 47 3.80 4.03 -10.93
CA GLY A 47 3.37 3.51 -12.23
C GLY A 47 3.32 1.98 -12.29
N SER A 48 3.53 1.27 -11.18
CA SER A 48 3.51 -0.19 -11.11
C SER A 48 2.53 -0.66 -10.04
N GLU A 49 1.82 -1.74 -10.33
CA GLU A 49 0.99 -2.41 -9.34
C GLU A 49 1.88 -3.19 -8.38
N PRO A 50 1.74 -2.98 -7.06
CA PRO A 50 2.49 -3.77 -6.09
C PRO A 50 2.02 -5.22 -6.19
N VAL A 51 2.95 -6.14 -6.48
CA VAL A 51 2.68 -7.58 -6.42
C VAL A 51 2.49 -7.95 -4.96
N VAL A 52 1.23 -8.03 -4.57
CA VAL A 52 0.82 -8.61 -3.30
C VAL A 52 0.45 -10.04 -3.60
N ASN A 53 1.22 -10.97 -3.05
CA ASN A 53 0.80 -12.36 -3.03
C ASN A 53 -0.46 -12.40 -2.17
N GLU A 54 -1.61 -12.49 -2.83
CA GLU A 54 -2.88 -12.79 -2.21
C GLU A 54 -2.81 -14.27 -1.79
N GLU A 55 -2.03 -14.53 -0.75
CA GLU A 55 -2.05 -15.82 -0.08
C GLU A 55 -3.42 -15.90 0.59
N SER A 56 -4.32 -16.55 -0.14
CA SER A 56 -5.50 -17.28 0.32
C SER A 56 -5.87 -17.01 1.77
N LEU A 57 -6.78 -16.06 1.99
CA LEU A 57 -7.77 -16.25 3.06
C LEU A 57 -8.87 -17.13 2.47
N ASP A 58 -8.53 -18.43 2.43
CA ASP A 58 -9.49 -19.50 2.42
C ASP A 58 -10.45 -19.34 3.60
N GLY A 59 -11.68 -19.77 3.39
CA GLY A 59 -12.83 -19.43 4.20
C GLY A 59 -12.68 -19.78 5.69
N SER A 60 -13.42 -19.02 6.49
CA SER A 60 -13.91 -19.43 7.81
C SER A 60 -15.20 -18.69 8.10
#